data_AF-A0AAD3HDM0-F1
#
_entry.id   AF-A0AAD3HDM0-F1
#
_cell.length_a   1.000
_cell.length_b   1.000
_cell.length_c   1.000
_cell.angle_alpha   90.00
_cell.angle_beta   90.00
_cell.angle_gamma   90.00
#
_symmetry.space_group_name_H-M   'P 1'
#
loop_
_entity.id
_entity.type
_entity.pdbx_description
1 polymer ?
#
loop_
_entity_poly.entity_id
_entity_poly.type
_entity_poly.pdbx_seq_one_letter_code
_entity_poly.pdbx_strand_id
1 'polypeptide(L)'
;MARPEEKANAMLNKWVKMRDSENTPQISKRRPYLASHCEHLHDAERWRRQIIREISNGIAKIQNPGLGEHTIRDLNDEINKLMREKYHWNKRIVELGGPDYNKVERHNQLAEQGKSGKDALADSSLGLQGSSGYKYYGAAKDLPGVKELFARNAVKVTKKKRGDVYKYITPDYYGLRDEEDGILLEIEEKAAKKRRLKLDALRKDYRENKERGADGPNSLLQYETDEEIEAGIGDDDVITQEVIQKIILDKKKQALLDSLL
;
A
#
# COMPACT_ATOMS: atom_id res chain seq x y z
N MET A 1 -3.64 61.22 -11.66
CA MET A 1 -4.26 60.37 -10.62
C MET A 1 -3.15 59.59 -9.92
N ALA A 2 -3.06 59.63 -8.59
CA ALA A 2 -2.05 58.89 -7.83
C ALA A 2 -2.17 57.37 -8.01
N ARG A 3 -1.04 56.64 -7.92
CA ARG A 3 -1.01 55.17 -8.04
C ARG A 3 -1.85 54.52 -6.93
N PRO A 4 -2.44 53.33 -7.15
CA PRO A 4 -3.21 52.63 -6.13
C PRO A 4 -2.46 52.43 -4.81
N GLU A 5 -1.14 52.23 -4.87
CA GLU A 5 -0.28 52.09 -3.69
C GLU A 5 -0.17 53.40 -2.89
N GLU A 6 -0.02 54.54 -3.57
CA GLU A 6 0.02 55.87 -2.93
C GLU A 6 -1.33 56.21 -2.29
N LYS A 7 -2.44 55.88 -2.97
CA LYS A 7 -3.78 56.01 -2.40
C LYS A 7 -3.92 55.12 -1.16
N ALA A 8 -3.50 53.87 -1.22
CA ALA A 8 -3.57 52.95 -0.07
C ALA A 8 -2.72 53.42 1.13
N ASN A 9 -1.66 54.20 0.88
CA ASN A 9 -0.76 54.77 1.89
C ASN A 9 -1.20 56.13 2.44
N ALA A 10 -2.26 56.74 1.88
CA ALA A 10 -2.80 57.99 2.37
C ALA A 10 -3.21 57.88 3.85
N MET A 11 -3.03 58.97 4.62
CA MET A 11 -3.31 58.97 6.06
C MET A 11 -4.73 58.54 6.40
N LEU A 12 -5.72 58.95 5.61
CA LEU A 12 -7.12 58.56 5.80
C LEU A 12 -7.31 57.04 5.69
N ASN A 13 -6.68 56.40 4.70
CA ASN A 13 -6.79 54.95 4.51
C ASN A 13 -6.04 54.18 5.60
N LYS A 14 -4.95 54.73 6.14
CA LYS A 14 -4.29 54.17 7.34
C LYS A 14 -5.18 54.29 8.58
N TRP A 15 -5.86 55.41 8.77
CA TRP A 15 -6.80 55.62 9.89
C TRP A 15 -8.02 54.69 9.81
N VAL A 16 -8.62 54.53 8.63
CA VAL A 16 -9.72 53.58 8.41
C VAL A 16 -9.27 52.15 8.74
N LYS A 17 -8.10 51.72 8.26
CA LYS A 17 -7.53 50.41 8.60
C LYS A 17 -7.28 50.23 10.10
N MET A 18 -6.79 51.26 10.80
CA MET A 18 -6.58 51.22 12.26
C MET A 18 -7.92 51.03 12.98
N ARG A 19 -8.93 51.85 12.67
CA ARG A 19 -10.27 51.75 13.26
C ARG A 19 -10.93 50.39 12.99
N ASP A 20 -10.82 49.89 11.76
CA ASP A 20 -11.38 48.59 11.40
C ASP A 20 -10.63 47.45 12.12
N SER A 21 -9.32 47.61 12.37
CA SER A 21 -8.52 46.64 13.14
C SER A 21 -8.84 46.61 14.65
N GLU A 22 -9.47 47.64 15.19
CA GLU A 22 -10.00 47.65 16.57
C GLU A 22 -11.32 46.86 16.66
N ASN A 23 -12.16 46.94 15.62
CA ASN A 23 -13.46 46.26 15.58
C ASN A 23 -13.41 44.81 15.06
N THR A 24 -12.38 44.44 14.29
CA THR A 24 -12.19 43.04 13.86
C THR A 24 -10.91 42.46 14.46
N PRO A 25 -10.95 41.24 15.03
CA PRO A 25 -9.75 40.60 15.56
C PRO A 25 -8.71 40.39 14.46
N GLN A 26 -7.74 41.31 14.43
CA GLN A 26 -6.44 41.31 13.75
C GLN A 26 -6.25 40.21 12.67
N ILE A 27 -6.87 40.42 11.51
CA ILE A 27 -6.67 39.62 10.29
C ILE A 27 -5.21 39.76 9.78
N SER A 28 -4.48 40.79 10.23
CA SER A 28 -3.11 41.12 9.78
C SER A 28 -1.99 40.72 10.76
N LYS A 29 -2.25 39.90 11.78
CA LYS A 29 -1.14 39.33 12.57
C LYS A 29 -0.21 38.55 11.63
N ARG A 30 1.10 38.69 11.79
CA ARG A 30 2.09 37.86 11.08
C ARG A 30 2.11 36.48 11.74
N ARG A 31 2.24 35.43 10.94
CA ARG A 31 2.45 34.06 11.44
C ARG A 31 3.65 34.04 12.40
N PRO A 32 3.51 33.51 13.63
CA PRO A 32 4.64 33.31 14.54
C PRO A 32 5.71 32.43 13.89
N TYR A 33 6.98 32.68 14.19
CA TYR A 33 8.08 31.89 13.63
C TYR A 33 8.08 30.45 14.15
N LEU A 34 7.76 30.26 15.44
CA LEU A 34 7.71 28.95 16.08
C LEU A 34 6.26 28.56 16.37
N ALA A 35 5.86 27.36 15.93
CA ALA A 35 4.51 26.86 16.15
C ALA A 35 4.17 26.71 17.65
N SER A 36 5.16 26.43 18.49
CA SER A 36 4.98 26.27 19.95
C SER A 36 4.45 27.52 20.65
N HIS A 37 4.63 28.71 20.06
CA HIS A 37 4.12 29.97 20.65
C HIS A 37 2.60 30.14 20.48
N CYS A 38 1.94 29.31 19.66
CA CYS A 38 0.48 29.34 19.54
C CYS A 38 -0.14 28.41 20.59
N GLU A 39 -0.99 28.99 21.44
CA GLU A 39 -1.75 28.28 22.48
C GLU A 39 -3.18 27.95 22.06
N HIS A 40 -3.73 28.71 21.10
CA HIS A 40 -5.11 28.52 20.64
C HIS A 40 -5.17 27.63 19.39
N LEU A 41 -6.04 26.62 19.43
CA LEU A 41 -6.27 25.69 18.31
C LEU A 41 -6.74 26.42 17.03
N HIS A 42 -7.69 27.35 17.18
CA HIS A 42 -8.24 28.11 16.06
C HIS A 42 -7.17 28.90 15.28
N ASP A 43 -6.25 29.52 16.00
CA ASP A 43 -5.14 30.27 15.41
C ASP A 43 -4.17 29.34 14.70
N ALA A 44 -3.85 28.18 15.28
CA ALA A 44 -2.98 27.18 14.65
C ALA A 44 -3.57 26.67 13.32
N GLU A 45 -4.88 26.40 13.28
CA GLU A 45 -5.58 26.01 12.04
C GLU A 45 -5.62 27.16 11.00
N ARG A 46 -5.75 28.41 11.46
CA ARG A 46 -5.67 29.59 10.58
C ARG A 46 -4.29 29.70 9.93
N TRP A 47 -3.21 29.55 10.70
CA TRP A 47 -1.84 29.59 10.17
C TRP A 47 -1.54 28.42 9.24
N ARG A 48 -2.02 27.22 9.57
CA ARG A 48 -1.94 26.05 8.68
C ARG A 48 -2.60 26.35 7.32
N ARG A 49 -3.82 26.88 7.32
CA ARG A 49 -4.54 27.25 6.08
C ARG A 49 -3.79 28.31 5.29
N GLN A 50 -3.15 29.27 5.95
CA GLN A 50 -2.31 30.26 5.28
C GLN A 50 -1.10 29.60 4.61
N ILE A 51 -0.37 28.72 5.30
CA ILE A 51 0.77 27.99 4.73
C ILE A 51 0.34 27.17 3.52
N ILE A 52 -0.81 26.49 3.59
CA ILE A 52 -1.33 25.71 2.46
C ILE A 52 -1.58 26.61 1.24
N ARG A 53 -2.14 27.81 1.44
CA ARG A 53 -2.32 28.77 0.34
C ARG A 53 -0.98 29.24 -0.25
N GLU A 54 0.01 29.53 0.59
CA GLU A 54 1.36 29.89 0.15
C GLU A 54 1.99 28.74 -0.67
N ILE A 55 1.85 27.50 -0.22
CA ILE A 55 2.32 26.30 -0.95
C ILE A 55 1.59 26.17 -2.30
N SER A 56 0.26 26.26 -2.33
CA SER A 56 -0.52 26.17 -3.57
C SER A 56 -0.10 27.25 -4.59
N ASN A 57 0.15 28.47 -4.12
CA ASN A 57 0.66 29.55 -4.97
C ASN A 57 2.09 29.28 -5.47
N GLY A 58 2.96 28.74 -4.62
CA GLY A 58 4.30 28.31 -5.02
C GLY A 58 4.26 27.20 -6.08
N ILE A 59 3.42 26.18 -5.88
CA ILE A 59 3.24 25.09 -6.84
C ILE A 59 2.76 25.65 -8.17
N ALA A 60 1.74 26.50 -8.18
CA ALA A 60 1.21 27.11 -9.41
C ALA A 60 2.29 27.88 -10.19
N LYS A 61 3.21 28.57 -9.51
CA LYS A 61 4.35 29.25 -10.15
C LYS A 61 5.37 28.27 -10.73
N ILE A 62 5.74 27.22 -10.00
CA ILE A 62 6.72 26.22 -10.46
C ILE A 62 6.20 25.39 -11.64
N GLN A 63 4.89 25.24 -11.80
CA GLN A 63 4.35 24.52 -12.96
C GLN A 63 4.64 25.23 -14.30
N ASN A 64 5.04 26.50 -14.30
CA ASN A 64 5.44 27.19 -15.52
C ASN A 64 6.86 26.76 -15.96
N PRO A 65 7.03 26.01 -17.07
CA PRO A 65 8.33 25.53 -17.52
C PRO A 65 9.21 26.63 -18.15
N GLY A 66 8.63 27.79 -18.48
CA GLY A 66 9.37 28.94 -19.02
C GLY A 66 10.07 29.78 -17.96
N LEU A 67 9.95 29.40 -16.68
CA LEU A 67 10.66 30.05 -15.60
C LEU A 67 12.15 29.62 -15.62
N GLY A 68 13.06 30.55 -15.30
CA GLY A 68 14.50 30.24 -15.31
C GLY A 68 14.86 29.10 -14.34
N GLU A 69 15.86 28.30 -14.67
CA GLU A 69 16.27 27.15 -13.86
C GLU A 69 16.60 27.53 -12.41
N HIS A 70 17.36 28.61 -12.19
CA HIS A 70 17.69 29.09 -10.85
C HIS A 70 16.44 29.46 -10.04
N THR A 71 15.51 30.19 -10.65
CA THR A 71 14.25 30.57 -10.01
C THR A 71 13.37 29.35 -9.69
N ILE A 72 13.39 28.30 -10.51
CA ILE A 72 12.70 27.04 -10.22
C ILE A 72 13.32 26.35 -9.00
N ARG A 73 14.65 26.36 -8.87
CA ARG A 73 15.36 25.79 -7.70
C ARG A 73 15.00 26.54 -6.42
N ASP A 74 15.06 27.87 -6.43
CA ASP A 74 14.73 28.71 -5.28
C ASP A 74 13.28 28.54 -4.84
N LEU A 75 12.33 28.51 -5.78
CA LEU A 75 10.93 28.25 -5.48
C LEU A 75 10.72 26.84 -4.90
N ASN A 76 11.45 25.84 -5.40
CA ASN A 76 11.35 24.48 -4.86
C ASN A 76 11.85 24.42 -3.42
N ASP A 77 12.92 25.13 -3.09
CA ASP A 77 13.43 25.29 -1.73
C ASP A 77 12.43 26.00 -0.81
N GLU A 78 11.81 27.09 -1.30
CA GLU A 78 10.76 27.81 -0.58
C GLU A 78 9.56 26.90 -0.26
N ILE A 79 9.08 26.12 -1.23
CA ILE A 79 7.99 25.17 -1.02
C ILE A 79 8.40 24.09 -0.01
N ASN A 80 9.62 23.54 -0.10
CA ASN A 80 10.09 22.55 0.87
C ASN A 80 10.21 23.13 2.29
N LYS A 81 10.60 24.40 2.42
CA LYS A 81 10.59 25.11 3.71
C LYS A 81 9.16 25.22 4.25
N LEU A 82 8.21 25.66 3.43
CA LEU A 82 6.79 25.76 3.81
C LEU A 82 6.19 24.40 4.17
N MET A 83 6.58 23.32 3.49
CA MET A 83 6.13 21.95 3.80
C MET A 83 6.63 21.47 5.16
N ARG A 84 7.87 21.81 5.54
CA ARG A 84 8.41 21.55 6.89
C ARG A 84 7.68 22.37 7.95
N GLU A 85 7.47 23.65 7.69
CA GLU A 85 6.67 24.50 8.59
C GLU A 85 5.26 23.94 8.77
N LYS A 86 4.58 23.54 7.68
CA LYS A 86 3.26 22.88 7.73
C LYS A 86 3.28 21.65 8.64
N TYR A 87 4.33 20.82 8.57
CA TYR A 87 4.45 19.65 9.44
C TYR A 87 4.51 20.03 10.93
N HIS A 88 5.27 21.07 11.29
CA HIS A 88 5.34 21.57 12.66
C HIS A 88 3.99 22.13 13.14
N TRP A 89 3.28 22.87 12.28
CA TRP A 89 1.95 23.36 12.59
C TRP A 89 0.93 22.23 12.73
N ASN A 90 0.98 21.20 11.88
CA ASN A 90 0.16 20.00 12.01
C ASN A 90 0.44 19.29 13.34
N LYS A 91 1.71 19.14 13.74
CA LYS A 91 2.07 18.54 15.04
C LYS A 91 1.53 19.39 16.21
N ARG A 92 1.64 20.71 16.12
CA ARG A 92 1.13 21.62 17.16
C ARG A 92 -0.40 21.52 17.30
N ILE A 93 -1.12 21.40 16.20
CA ILE A 93 -2.59 21.22 16.22
C ILE A 93 -2.95 19.96 17.01
N VAL A 94 -2.22 18.87 16.80
CA VAL A 94 -2.43 17.61 17.53
C VAL A 94 -2.12 17.76 19.01
N GLU A 95 -1.02 18.44 19.37
CA GLU A 95 -0.67 18.74 20.76
C GLU A 95 -1.74 19.59 21.46
N LEU A 96 -2.45 20.46 20.73
CA LEU A 96 -3.56 21.27 21.22
C LEU A 96 -4.91 20.52 21.24
N GLY A 97 -4.92 19.21 20.93
CA GLY A 97 -6.13 18.38 20.92
C GLY A 97 -6.95 18.45 19.63
N GLY A 98 -6.36 18.96 18.55
CA GLY A 98 -6.99 19.03 17.22
C GLY A 98 -6.77 17.78 16.36
N PRO A 99 -7.32 17.77 15.13
CA PRO A 99 -7.24 16.61 14.23
C PRO A 99 -5.83 16.30 13.71
N ASP A 100 -5.53 15.01 13.54
CA ASP A 100 -4.28 14.49 12.94
C ASP A 100 -4.21 14.71 11.41
N TYR A 101 -3.96 15.95 10.96
CA TYR A 101 -3.88 16.26 9.53
C TYR A 101 -2.76 15.49 8.80
N ASN A 102 -1.64 15.19 9.45
CA ASN A 102 -0.56 14.40 8.84
C ASN A 102 -1.00 12.98 8.47
N LYS A 103 -1.86 12.37 9.28
CA LYS A 103 -2.38 11.02 9.06
C LYS A 103 -3.42 11.03 7.93
N VAL A 104 -4.32 12.02 7.95
CA VAL A 104 -5.33 12.23 6.91
C VAL A 104 -4.69 12.48 5.55
N GLU A 105 -3.70 13.38 5.47
CA GLU A 105 -2.99 13.68 4.23
C GLU A 105 -2.26 12.45 3.67
N ARG A 106 -1.63 11.64 4.54
CA ARG A 106 -1.00 10.37 4.12
C ARG A 106 -2.03 9.39 3.58
N HIS A 107 -3.15 9.23 4.26
CA HIS A 107 -4.22 8.33 3.83
C HIS A 107 -4.79 8.75 2.46
N ASN A 108 -5.05 10.03 2.26
CA ASN A 108 -5.59 10.55 1.00
C ASN A 108 -4.59 10.38 -0.16
N GLN A 109 -3.30 10.60 0.08
CA GLN A 109 -2.26 10.39 -0.92
C GLN A 109 -2.15 8.92 -1.35
N LEU A 110 -2.29 7.98 -0.41
CA LEU A 110 -2.31 6.54 -0.70
C LEU A 110 -3.54 6.14 -1.51
N ALA A 111 -4.70 6.72 -1.19
CA ALA A 111 -5.95 6.46 -1.89
C ALA A 111 -5.95 6.99 -3.34
N GLU A 112 -5.48 8.23 -3.55
CA GLU A 112 -5.43 8.88 -4.86
C GLU A 112 -4.51 8.17 -5.86
N GLN A 113 -3.43 7.56 -5.38
CA GLN A 113 -2.49 6.84 -6.24
C GLN A 113 -2.91 5.40 -6.57
N GLY A 114 -4.03 4.91 -6.02
CA GLY A 114 -4.54 3.56 -6.29
C GLY A 114 -3.57 2.42 -5.94
N LYS A 115 -2.48 2.72 -5.22
CA LYS A 115 -1.43 1.76 -4.85
C LYS A 115 -1.58 1.42 -3.37
N SER A 116 -2.10 0.21 -3.10
CA SER A 116 -2.11 -0.37 -1.77
C SER A 116 -0.72 -0.91 -1.41
N GLY A 117 -0.10 -0.36 -0.37
CA GLY A 117 1.07 -0.95 0.29
C GLY A 117 2.40 -0.22 0.12
N LYS A 118 3.49 -0.95 0.40
CA LYS A 118 4.89 -0.49 0.55
C LYS A 118 5.42 0.27 -0.69
N ASP A 119 4.80 0.05 -1.85
CA ASP A 119 5.17 0.67 -3.13
C ASP A 119 4.64 2.11 -3.30
N ALA A 120 3.61 2.51 -2.55
CA ALA A 120 3.16 3.90 -2.51
C ALA A 120 4.12 4.78 -1.69
N LEU A 121 4.91 4.21 -0.78
CA LEU A 121 5.98 4.94 -0.10
C LEU A 121 7.12 5.36 -1.05
N ALA A 122 7.31 4.59 -2.13
CA ALA A 122 8.35 4.85 -3.13
C ALA A 122 7.95 5.91 -4.18
N ASP A 123 6.64 6.05 -4.45
CA ASP A 123 6.13 6.90 -5.53
C ASP A 123 5.35 8.14 -5.02
N SER A 124 4.64 8.02 -3.89
CA SER A 124 3.87 9.14 -3.31
C SER A 124 4.75 10.19 -2.63
N SER A 125 6.02 9.90 -2.45
CA SER A 125 7.00 10.82 -1.95
C SER A 125 8.27 10.69 -2.76
N LEU A 126 8.27 11.33 -3.94
CA LEU A 126 9.45 11.64 -4.77
C LEU A 126 10.50 12.52 -4.03
N GLY A 127 10.71 12.31 -2.74
CA GLY A 127 12.05 12.38 -2.20
C GLY A 127 12.79 11.17 -2.76
N LEU A 128 13.99 11.39 -3.28
CA LEU A 128 14.90 10.32 -3.63
C LEU A 128 14.89 9.26 -2.51
N GLN A 129 14.82 7.96 -2.81
CA GLN A 129 14.93 6.90 -1.80
C GLN A 129 16.24 7.13 -1.01
N GLY A 130 16.15 7.60 0.24
CA GLY A 130 17.29 8.00 1.07
C GLY A 130 17.62 9.50 1.16
N SER A 131 16.91 10.38 0.43
CA SER A 131 17.00 11.83 0.61
C SER A 131 16.10 12.28 1.76
N SER A 132 16.66 13.17 2.59
CA SER A 132 16.20 13.66 3.89
C SER A 132 14.86 14.44 3.90
N GLY A 133 13.84 13.98 3.18
CA GLY A 133 12.51 14.61 3.13
C GLY A 133 12.40 15.80 2.16
N TYR A 134 13.40 16.00 1.30
CA TYR A 134 13.36 17.02 0.24
C TYR A 134 12.60 16.49 -0.98
N LYS A 135 11.68 17.29 -1.54
CA LYS A 135 10.82 16.88 -2.67
C LYS A 135 10.94 17.87 -3.83
N TYR A 136 10.78 17.37 -5.06
CA TYR A 136 10.76 18.20 -6.27
C TYR A 136 9.33 18.31 -6.81
N TYR A 137 8.87 19.53 -7.09
CA TYR A 137 7.51 19.85 -7.56
C TYR A 137 7.54 20.39 -8.99
N GLY A 138 6.49 20.12 -9.79
CA GLY A 138 6.32 20.66 -11.14
C GLY A 138 7.59 20.59 -12.01
N ALA A 139 7.93 21.70 -12.67
CA ALA A 139 9.11 21.84 -13.54
C ALA A 139 10.44 21.58 -12.81
N ALA A 140 10.49 21.63 -11.48
CA ALA A 140 11.71 21.30 -10.73
C ALA A 140 12.14 19.83 -10.91
N LYS A 141 11.23 18.95 -11.34
CA LYS A 141 11.56 17.55 -11.67
C LYS A 141 12.31 17.41 -12.99
N ASP A 142 12.13 18.37 -13.91
CA ASP A 142 12.73 18.35 -15.24
C ASP A 142 14.11 19.03 -15.29
N LEU A 143 14.56 19.60 -14.16
CA LEU A 143 15.87 20.20 -14.05
C LEU A 143 16.99 19.22 -14.41
N PRO A 144 18.03 19.67 -15.13
CA PRO A 144 19.24 18.87 -15.37
C PRO A 144 19.82 18.36 -14.03
N GLY A 145 20.20 17.08 -14.00
CA GLY A 145 20.63 16.37 -12.79
C GLY A 145 19.49 15.80 -11.93
N VAL A 146 18.42 16.56 -11.66
CA VAL A 146 17.25 16.04 -10.91
C VAL A 146 16.51 14.98 -11.73
N LYS A 147 16.32 15.25 -13.02
CA LYS A 147 15.74 14.30 -13.98
C LYS A 147 16.53 12.99 -14.06
N GLU A 148 17.86 13.07 -14.05
CA GLU A 148 18.76 11.90 -14.07
C GLU A 148 18.65 11.09 -12.78
N LEU A 149 18.53 11.76 -11.63
CA LEU A 149 18.31 11.11 -10.34
C LEU A 149 16.99 10.33 -10.30
N PHE A 150 15.92 10.90 -10.85
CA PHE A 150 14.65 10.20 -10.97
C PHE A 150 14.73 9.02 -11.94
N ALA A 151 15.37 9.19 -13.09
CA ALA A 151 15.58 8.10 -14.04
C ALA A 151 16.38 6.94 -13.42
N ARG A 152 17.50 7.23 -12.73
CA ARG A 152 18.32 6.23 -12.04
C ARG A 152 17.54 5.47 -10.98
N ASN A 153 16.65 6.14 -10.25
CA ASN A 153 15.82 5.49 -9.25
C ASN A 153 14.68 4.68 -9.85
N ALA A 154 14.06 5.15 -10.94
CA ALA A 154 13.02 4.39 -11.64
C ALA A 154 13.54 3.02 -12.12
N VAL A 155 14.80 2.94 -12.56
CA VAL A 155 15.45 1.66 -12.92
C VAL A 155 15.55 0.70 -11.74
N LYS A 156 15.70 1.19 -10.51
CA LYS A 156 15.78 0.34 -9.30
C LYS A 156 14.44 -0.27 -8.91
N VAL A 157 13.32 0.40 -9.20
CA VAL A 157 11.96 -0.08 -8.86
C VAL A 157 11.40 -0.97 -9.97
N THR A 158 12.26 -1.72 -10.68
CA THR A 158 11.78 -2.67 -11.68
C THR A 158 10.96 -3.76 -10.99
N LYS A 159 9.75 -4.00 -11.53
CA LYS A 159 8.85 -5.03 -11.01
C LYS A 159 9.53 -6.39 -11.15
N LYS A 160 9.33 -7.27 -10.15
CA LYS A 160 9.80 -8.66 -10.18
C LYS A 160 9.34 -9.29 -11.51
N LYS A 161 10.30 -9.73 -12.33
CA LYS A 161 9.97 -10.40 -13.59
C LYS A 161 9.60 -11.85 -13.29
N ARG A 162 8.93 -12.54 -14.22
CA ARG A 162 8.73 -14.00 -14.14
C ARG A 162 10.05 -14.75 -13.85
N GLY A 163 11.15 -14.30 -14.45
CA GLY A 163 12.52 -14.77 -14.17
C GLY A 163 12.92 -14.75 -12.69
N ASP A 164 12.47 -13.76 -11.92
CA ASP A 164 12.76 -13.70 -10.49
C ASP A 164 11.90 -14.66 -9.68
N VAL A 165 10.69 -15.00 -10.15
CA VAL A 165 9.84 -16.02 -9.53
C VAL A 165 10.52 -17.38 -9.62
N TYR A 166 11.07 -17.72 -10.80
CA TYR A 166 11.78 -18.99 -11.01
C TYR A 166 12.97 -19.21 -10.06
N LYS A 167 13.61 -18.14 -9.56
CA LYS A 167 14.71 -18.25 -8.58
C LYS A 167 14.26 -18.80 -7.22
N TYR A 168 12.98 -18.66 -6.89
CA TYR A 168 12.41 -19.12 -5.62
C TYR A 168 11.62 -20.43 -5.76
N ILE A 169 11.55 -21.00 -6.97
CA ILE A 169 10.92 -22.30 -7.18
C ILE A 169 11.93 -23.37 -6.79
N THR A 170 11.72 -23.98 -5.63
CA THR A 170 12.53 -25.09 -5.12
C THR A 170 12.13 -26.41 -5.79
N PRO A 171 12.99 -27.44 -5.76
CA PRO A 171 12.62 -28.79 -6.19
C PRO A 171 11.35 -29.33 -5.52
N ASP A 172 11.06 -28.87 -4.29
CA ASP A 172 9.82 -29.19 -3.56
C ASP A 172 8.55 -28.77 -4.33
N TYR A 173 8.61 -27.69 -5.12
CA TYR A 173 7.46 -27.27 -5.95
C TYR A 173 7.07 -28.32 -6.99
N TYR A 174 8.03 -29.12 -7.44
CA TYR A 174 7.82 -30.21 -8.38
C TYR A 174 7.61 -31.56 -7.68
N GLY A 175 7.47 -31.58 -6.35
CA GLY A 175 7.20 -32.79 -5.58
C GLY A 175 8.35 -33.78 -5.52
N LEU A 176 9.59 -33.37 -5.84
CA LEU A 176 10.75 -34.28 -5.89
C LEU A 176 11.08 -34.95 -4.54
N ARG A 177 10.52 -34.46 -3.42
CA ARG A 177 10.77 -34.97 -2.07
C ARG A 177 9.53 -35.57 -1.40
N ASP A 178 8.38 -35.59 -2.07
CA ASP A 178 7.12 -36.07 -1.49
C ASP A 178 7.13 -37.60 -1.25
N GLU A 179 7.96 -38.34 -1.99
CA GLU A 179 8.14 -39.79 -1.81
C GLU A 179 8.97 -40.14 -0.56
N GLU A 180 9.79 -39.21 -0.05
CA GLU A 180 10.72 -39.47 1.07
C GLU A 180 10.03 -39.41 2.44
N ASP A 181 8.94 -38.66 2.58
CA ASP A 181 8.23 -38.47 3.86
C ASP A 181 7.35 -39.68 4.25
N GLY A 182 7.13 -40.64 3.34
CA GLY A 182 6.37 -41.87 3.60
C GLY A 182 4.85 -41.68 3.79
N ILE A 183 4.36 -40.44 3.86
CA ILE A 183 2.94 -40.10 3.97
C ILE A 183 2.14 -40.63 2.77
N LEU A 184 2.72 -40.54 1.57
CA LEU A 184 2.10 -41.02 0.34
C LEU A 184 1.82 -42.53 0.41
N LEU A 185 2.78 -43.33 0.90
CA LEU A 185 2.65 -44.78 1.04
C LEU A 185 1.48 -45.16 1.96
N GLU A 186 1.27 -44.43 3.07
CA GLU A 186 0.14 -44.69 3.97
C GLU A 186 -1.22 -44.43 3.30
N ILE A 187 -1.29 -43.36 2.50
CA ILE A 187 -2.51 -43.01 1.75
C ILE A 187 -2.79 -44.06 0.68
N GLU A 188 -1.76 -44.48 -0.06
CA GLU A 188 -1.83 -45.54 -1.06
C GLU A 188 -2.26 -46.88 -0.44
N GLU A 189 -1.72 -47.25 0.72
CA GLU A 189 -2.13 -48.45 1.44
C GLU A 189 -3.60 -48.40 1.85
N LYS A 190 -4.08 -47.27 2.37
CA LYS A 190 -5.49 -47.09 2.75
C LYS A 190 -6.40 -47.21 1.52
N ALA A 191 -6.01 -46.58 0.41
CA ALA A 191 -6.74 -46.67 -0.85
C ALA A 191 -6.74 -48.10 -1.42
N ALA A 192 -5.60 -48.80 -1.37
CA ALA A 192 -5.47 -50.20 -1.78
C ALA A 192 -6.34 -51.14 -0.93
N LYS A 193 -6.37 -50.94 0.40
CA LYS A 193 -7.24 -51.70 1.31
C LYS A 193 -8.73 -51.48 0.98
N LYS A 194 -9.14 -50.22 0.72
CA LYS A 194 -10.51 -49.90 0.29
C LYS A 194 -10.86 -50.58 -1.05
N ARG A 195 -9.99 -50.49 -2.06
CA ARG A 195 -10.17 -51.16 -3.36
C ARG A 195 -10.31 -52.66 -3.20
N ARG A 196 -9.48 -53.29 -2.35
CA ARG A 196 -9.54 -54.73 -2.08
C ARG A 196 -10.86 -55.13 -1.42
N LEU A 197 -11.33 -54.36 -0.43
CA LEU A 197 -12.64 -54.61 0.21
C LEU A 197 -13.80 -54.46 -0.78
N LYS A 198 -13.78 -53.44 -1.64
CA LYS A 198 -14.78 -53.24 -2.71
C LYS A 198 -14.81 -54.46 -3.64
N LEU A 199 -13.63 -54.92 -4.07
CA LEU A 199 -13.46 -56.08 -4.95
C LEU A 199 -13.90 -57.40 -4.29
N ASP A 200 -13.64 -57.57 -2.99
CA ASP A 200 -14.09 -58.74 -2.23
C ASP A 200 -15.61 -58.75 -2.03
N ALA A 201 -16.25 -57.59 -1.86
CA ALA A 201 -17.70 -57.45 -1.83
C ALA A 201 -18.31 -57.82 -3.18
N LEU A 202 -17.81 -57.22 -4.28
CA LEU A 202 -18.20 -57.57 -5.66
C LEU A 202 -18.05 -59.09 -5.94
N ARG A 203 -16.96 -59.71 -5.47
CA ARG A 203 -16.75 -61.17 -5.60
C ARG A 203 -17.75 -62.01 -4.79
N LYS A 204 -18.23 -61.53 -3.65
CA LYS A 204 -19.27 -62.22 -2.87
C LYS A 204 -20.62 -62.09 -3.55
N ASP A 205 -20.99 -60.88 -3.96
CA ASP A 205 -22.24 -60.60 -4.65
C ASP A 205 -22.35 -61.40 -5.96
N TYR A 206 -21.24 -61.51 -6.73
CA TYR A 206 -21.19 -62.34 -7.93
C TYR A 206 -21.41 -63.84 -7.64
N ARG A 207 -20.82 -64.37 -6.54
CA ARG A 207 -21.01 -65.77 -6.14
C ARG A 207 -22.45 -66.04 -5.71
N GLU A 208 -23.03 -65.16 -4.89
CA GLU A 208 -24.42 -65.29 -4.44
C GLU A 208 -25.42 -65.20 -5.60
N ASN A 209 -25.22 -64.28 -6.54
CA ASN A 209 -26.09 -64.15 -7.70
C ASN A 209 -26.01 -65.36 -8.64
N LYS A 210 -24.80 -65.94 -8.80
CA LYS A 210 -24.60 -67.19 -9.53
C LYS A 210 -25.31 -68.38 -8.87
N GLU A 211 -25.28 -68.46 -7.54
CA GLU A 211 -25.98 -69.51 -6.77
C GLU A 211 -27.51 -69.34 -6.81
N ARG A 212 -28.02 -68.10 -6.88
CA ARG A 212 -29.46 -67.81 -7.04
C ARG A 212 -29.99 -68.02 -8.46
N GLY A 213 -29.16 -68.42 -9.42
CA GLY A 213 -29.57 -68.66 -10.81
C GLY A 213 -30.01 -67.38 -11.54
N ALA A 214 -29.56 -66.21 -11.10
CA ALA A 214 -29.88 -64.94 -11.74
C ALA A 214 -28.87 -64.67 -12.87
N ASP A 215 -29.28 -64.82 -14.13
CA ASP A 215 -28.51 -64.40 -15.31
C ASP A 215 -28.54 -62.87 -15.47
N GLY A 216 -27.91 -62.17 -14.52
CA GLY A 216 -27.65 -60.73 -14.58
C GLY A 216 -26.28 -60.42 -15.22
N PRO A 217 -26.07 -59.18 -15.71
CA PRO A 217 -24.78 -58.79 -16.27
C PRO A 217 -23.66 -59.03 -15.27
N ASN A 218 -22.51 -59.51 -15.76
CA ASN A 218 -21.37 -59.91 -14.95
C ASN A 218 -20.77 -58.69 -14.22
N SER A 219 -21.29 -58.41 -13.03
CA SER A 219 -20.89 -57.27 -12.18
C SER A 219 -19.40 -57.28 -11.82
N LEU A 220 -18.73 -58.45 -11.91
CA LEU A 220 -17.29 -58.59 -11.70
C LEU A 220 -16.43 -57.95 -12.82
N LEU A 221 -17.02 -57.76 -14.02
CA LEU A 221 -16.36 -57.25 -15.22
C LEU A 221 -16.75 -55.79 -15.55
N GLN A 222 -17.53 -55.13 -14.69
CA GLN A 222 -17.69 -53.68 -14.76
C GLN A 222 -16.37 -53.04 -14.36
N TYR A 223 -15.56 -52.69 -15.37
CA TYR A 223 -14.56 -51.66 -15.22
C TYR A 223 -15.31 -50.39 -14.87
N GLU A 224 -15.08 -49.88 -13.66
CA GLU A 224 -15.43 -48.49 -13.33
C GLU A 224 -14.74 -47.62 -14.37
N THR A 225 -15.53 -46.98 -15.23
CA THR A 225 -15.05 -45.97 -16.15
C THR A 225 -14.35 -44.88 -15.35
N ASP A 226 -13.34 -44.25 -15.95
CA ASP A 226 -12.48 -43.24 -15.32
C ASP A 226 -13.23 -42.08 -14.62
N GLU A 227 -14.55 -41.94 -14.84
CA GLU A 227 -15.45 -40.99 -14.15
C GLU A 227 -15.55 -41.19 -12.62
N GLU A 228 -15.45 -42.41 -12.08
CA GLU A 228 -15.39 -42.60 -10.61
C GLU A 228 -13.98 -42.41 -10.04
N ILE A 229 -12.94 -42.51 -10.88
CA ILE A 229 -11.54 -42.26 -10.50
C ILE A 229 -11.27 -40.74 -10.50
N GLU A 230 -11.95 -39.97 -11.36
CA GLU A 230 -11.91 -38.50 -11.40
C GLU A 230 -12.57 -37.86 -10.16
N ALA A 231 -13.39 -38.60 -9.41
CA ALA A 231 -13.89 -38.21 -8.08
C ALA A 231 -12.81 -38.31 -6.96
N GLY A 232 -11.54 -38.41 -7.32
CA GLY A 232 -10.39 -38.49 -6.42
C GLY A 232 -9.92 -37.16 -5.83
N ILE A 233 -10.58 -36.05 -6.16
CA ILE A 233 -10.45 -34.77 -5.45
C ILE A 233 -11.88 -34.26 -5.28
N GLY A 234 -12.52 -34.61 -4.16
CA GLY A 234 -13.80 -33.98 -3.82
C GLY A 234 -13.57 -32.47 -3.63
N ASP A 235 -14.57 -31.63 -3.88
CA ASP A 235 -14.50 -30.20 -3.55
C ASP A 235 -14.12 -29.97 -2.05
N ASP A 236 -14.33 -30.97 -1.19
CA ASP A 236 -13.92 -31.00 0.22
C ASP A 236 -12.40 -31.13 0.45
N ASP A 237 -11.63 -31.62 -0.53
CA ASP A 237 -10.15 -31.75 -0.45
C ASP A 237 -9.41 -30.48 -0.91
N VAL A 238 -10.14 -29.51 -1.49
CA VAL A 238 -9.58 -28.22 -1.88
C VAL A 238 -9.44 -27.34 -0.64
N ILE A 239 -8.20 -27.20 -0.15
CA ILE A 239 -7.86 -26.39 1.02
C ILE A 239 -8.40 -24.95 0.84
N THR A 240 -9.35 -24.57 1.68
CA THR A 240 -9.99 -23.25 1.61
C THR A 240 -9.03 -22.13 2.02
N GLN A 241 -9.31 -20.92 1.54
CA GLN A 241 -8.47 -19.74 1.80
C GLN A 241 -8.33 -19.43 3.30
N GLU A 242 -9.33 -19.79 4.11
CA GLU A 242 -9.30 -19.65 5.57
C GLU A 242 -8.31 -20.62 6.23
N VAL A 243 -8.22 -21.86 5.74
CA VAL A 243 -7.28 -22.87 6.23
C VAL A 243 -5.84 -22.46 5.92
N ILE A 244 -5.60 -21.94 4.70
CA ILE A 244 -4.30 -21.39 4.29
C ILE A 244 -3.90 -20.23 5.21
N GLN A 245 -4.83 -19.32 5.53
CA GLN A 245 -4.55 -18.20 6.43
C GLN A 245 -4.14 -18.67 7.84
N LYS A 246 -4.82 -19.69 8.39
CA LYS A 246 -4.47 -20.28 9.70
C LYS A 246 -3.07 -20.89 9.68
N ILE A 247 -2.75 -21.70 8.66
CA ILE A 247 -1.43 -22.34 8.51
C ILE A 247 -0.32 -21.28 8.43
N ILE A 248 -0.54 -20.21 7.66
CA ILE A 248 0.43 -19.10 7.55
C ILE A 248 0.62 -18.39 8.89
N LEU A 249 -0.47 -18.20 9.64
CA LEU A 249 -0.44 -17.52 10.94
C LEU A 249 0.37 -18.33 11.95
N ASP A 250 0.18 -19.65 11.99
CA ASP A 250 0.90 -20.54 12.90
C ASP A 250 2.39 -20.67 12.53
N LYS A 251 2.73 -20.75 11.24
CA LYS A 251 4.14 -20.66 10.79
C LYS A 251 4.80 -19.34 11.21
N LYS A 252 4.08 -18.22 11.13
CA LYS A 252 4.59 -16.91 11.58
C LYS A 252 4.77 -16.83 13.10
N LYS A 253 3.87 -17.45 13.87
CA LYS A 253 4.03 -17.55 15.34
C LYS A 253 5.27 -18.36 15.70
N GLN A 254 5.48 -19.51 15.04
CA GLN A 254 6.67 -20.34 15.26
C GLN A 254 7.95 -19.57 14.90
N ALA A 255 8.00 -18.93 13.73
CA ALA A 255 9.16 -18.12 13.34
C ALA A 255 9.44 -16.95 14.31
N LEU A 256 8.40 -16.37 14.91
CA LEU A 256 8.57 -15.35 15.96
C LEU A 256 9.12 -15.93 17.26
N LEU A 257 8.67 -17.12 17.67
CA LEU A 257 9.19 -17.83 18.83
C LEU A 257 10.66 -18.23 18.62
N ASP A 258 11.00 -18.74 17.43
CA ASP A 258 12.36 -19.10 17.06
C ASP A 258 13.29 -17.87 16.98
N SER A 259 12.75 -16.68 16.71
CA SER A 259 13.52 -15.43 16.71
C SER A 259 13.72 -14.80 18.10
N LEU A 260 12.99 -15.29 19.10
CA LEU A 260 13.08 -14.84 20.49
C LEU A 260 13.99 -15.73 21.35
N LEU A 261 14.28 -16.94 20.89
CA LEU A 261 15.29 -17.86 21.43
C LEU A 261 16.67 -17.57 20.82
#